data_AF-A0A5C7UM94-F1
#
_entry.id   AF-A0A5C7UM94-F1
#
_cell.length_a   1.000
_cell.length_b   1.000
_cell.length_c   1.000
_cell.angle_alpha   90.00
_cell.angle_beta   90.00
_cell.angle_gamma   90.00
#
_symmetry.space_group_name_H-M   'P 1'
#
loop_
_entity.id
_entity.type
_entity.pdbx_description
1 polymer ?
#
loop_
_entity_poly.entity_id
_entity_poly.type
_entity_poly.pdbx_seq_one_letter_code
_entity_poly.pdbx_strand_id
1 'polypeptide(L)'
;MTWKKFSGESIRLPILQEVERAIERECSLGNKLKVCVGTDSQVKGNVIDFATVIVFLREKRGGFMFIHQERSSRKMSIKERMLSEVQKSIECAYSLCDILDLHDVDLEVHADINTNPMFKSNQALHEAMGYILSMGFVFKAKPEAFASSACANKMVQ
;
A
#
# COMPACT_ATOMS: atom_id res chain seq x y z
N MET A 1 -3.81 -8.86 -11.92
CA MET A 1 -4.47 -8.07 -10.86
C MET A 1 -5.31 -6.99 -11.53
N THR A 2 -6.59 -6.87 -11.20
CA THR A 2 -7.44 -5.78 -11.71
C THR A 2 -7.31 -4.59 -10.78
N TRP A 3 -6.89 -3.45 -11.32
CA TRP A 3 -6.73 -2.20 -10.58
C TRP A 3 -7.84 -1.21 -10.96
N LYS A 4 -8.16 -0.30 -10.04
CA LYS A 4 -9.18 0.74 -10.24
C LYS A 4 -8.71 2.07 -9.66
N LYS A 5 -9.18 3.18 -10.21
CA LYS A 5 -9.06 4.51 -9.60
C LYS A 5 -10.09 4.66 -8.49
N PHE A 6 -9.90 5.63 -7.61
CA PHE A 6 -10.87 5.95 -6.55
C PHE A 6 -12.26 6.34 -7.08
N SER A 7 -12.36 6.81 -8.32
CA SER A 7 -13.65 7.06 -9.01
C SER A 7 -14.44 5.78 -9.36
N GLY A 8 -13.84 4.60 -9.19
CA GLY A 8 -14.39 3.31 -9.62
C GLY A 8 -14.01 2.90 -11.05
N GLU A 9 -13.38 3.79 -11.82
CA GLU A 9 -12.90 3.50 -13.17
C GLU A 9 -11.83 2.39 -13.14
N SER A 10 -12.00 1.34 -13.95
CA SER A 10 -11.03 0.25 -14.04
C SER A 10 -9.81 0.64 -14.87
N ILE A 11 -8.62 0.38 -14.34
CA ILE A 11 -7.35 0.56 -15.03
C ILE A 11 -7.17 -0.65 -15.96
N ARG A 12 -7.16 -0.38 -17.27
CA ARG A 12 -7.07 -1.42 -18.32
C ARG A 12 -5.62 -1.77 -18.69
N LEU A 13 -4.68 -0.90 -18.34
CA LEU A 13 -3.27 -1.09 -18.60
C LEU A 13 -2.62 -1.91 -17.47
N PRO A 14 -1.46 -2.53 -17.71
CA PRO A 14 -0.60 -3.01 -16.63
C PRO A 14 -0.37 -1.89 -15.61
N ILE A 15 -0.47 -2.20 -14.32
CA ILE A 15 -0.41 -1.19 -13.26
C ILE A 15 0.88 -0.37 -13.32
N LEU A 16 2.01 -0.99 -13.64
CA LEU A 16 3.30 -0.33 -13.81
C LEU A 16 3.25 0.79 -14.87
N GLN A 17 2.62 0.51 -16.01
CA GLN A 17 2.44 1.50 -17.08
C GLN A 17 1.49 2.63 -16.67
N GLU A 18 0.43 2.33 -15.92
CA GLU A 18 -0.49 3.38 -15.43
C GLU A 18 0.18 4.24 -14.35
N VAL A 19 1.02 3.66 -13.49
CA VAL A 19 1.81 4.37 -12.49
C VAL A 19 2.80 5.32 -13.17
N GLU A 20 3.58 4.83 -14.12
CA GLU A 20 4.52 5.64 -14.91
C GLU A 20 3.81 6.80 -15.61
N ARG A 21 2.72 6.53 -16.33
CA ARG A 21 1.89 7.58 -16.96
C ARG A 21 1.34 8.58 -15.97
N ALA A 22 0.96 8.14 -14.77
CA ALA A 22 0.48 9.03 -13.73
C ALA A 22 1.61 9.94 -13.24
N ILE A 23 2.82 9.41 -13.04
CA ILE A 23 3.99 10.20 -12.63
C ILE A 23 4.33 11.23 -13.71
N GLU A 24 4.48 10.82 -14.98
CA GLU A 24 4.78 11.72 -16.10
C GLU A 24 3.74 12.85 -16.23
N ARG A 25 2.45 12.50 -16.11
CA ARG A 25 1.35 13.48 -16.15
C ARG A 25 1.49 14.49 -15.01
N GLU A 26 1.80 14.07 -13.80
CA GLU A 26 1.91 14.98 -12.66
C GLU A 26 3.19 15.82 -12.71
N CYS A 27 4.31 15.24 -13.15
CA CYS A 27 5.56 15.95 -13.39
C CYS A 27 5.40 17.05 -14.45
N SER A 28 4.70 16.77 -15.55
CA SER A 28 4.43 17.79 -16.59
C SER A 28 3.51 18.92 -16.10
N LEU A 29 2.71 18.68 -15.07
CA LEU A 29 1.92 19.70 -14.36
C LEU A 29 2.72 20.43 -13.26
N GLY A 30 4.00 20.10 -13.08
CA GLY A 30 4.89 20.69 -12.07
C GLY A 30 4.61 20.23 -10.64
N ASN A 31 3.92 19.10 -10.45
CA ASN A 31 3.68 18.52 -9.13
C ASN A 31 4.85 17.64 -8.72
N LYS A 32 5.29 17.78 -7.46
CA LYS A 32 6.15 16.81 -6.80
C LYS A 32 5.31 15.73 -6.14
N LEU A 33 5.67 14.48 -6.37
CA LEU A 33 4.96 13.32 -5.88
C LEU A 33 5.74 12.59 -4.79
N LYS A 34 4.99 11.98 -3.89
CA LYS A 34 5.43 10.89 -3.03
C LYS A 34 4.43 9.75 -3.17
N VAL A 35 4.91 8.52 -3.29
CA VAL A 35 4.07 7.33 -3.38
C VAL A 35 4.03 6.62 -2.03
N CYS A 36 2.83 6.34 -1.55
CA CYS A 36 2.58 5.60 -0.31
C CYS A 36 1.80 4.33 -0.65
N VAL A 37 2.34 3.15 -0.32
CA VAL A 37 1.69 1.86 -0.57
C VAL A 37 1.20 1.28 0.76
N GLY A 38 -0.01 0.73 0.79
CA GLY A 38 -0.52 0.06 1.98
C GLY A 38 -1.62 -0.93 1.66
N THR A 39 -1.77 -1.93 2.52
CA THR A 39 -2.81 -2.95 2.42
C THR A 39 -3.56 -3.04 3.74
N ASP A 40 -4.87 -3.29 3.65
CA ASP A 40 -5.72 -3.65 4.79
C ASP A 40 -6.64 -4.81 4.41
N SER A 41 -7.21 -5.48 5.41
CA SER A 41 -8.12 -6.60 5.19
C SER A 41 -9.33 -6.58 6.11
N GLN A 42 -10.44 -7.20 5.67
CA GLN A 42 -11.64 -7.40 6.48
C GLN A 42 -12.22 -8.80 6.30
N VAL A 43 -12.55 -9.46 7.42
CA VAL A 43 -13.25 -10.75 7.41
C VAL A 43 -14.74 -10.52 7.19
N LYS A 44 -15.31 -11.14 6.16
CA LYS A 44 -16.73 -11.12 5.81
C LYS A 44 -17.25 -12.56 5.71
N GLY A 45 -17.72 -13.09 6.83
CA GLY A 45 -18.14 -14.49 6.93
C GLY A 45 -16.95 -15.44 6.72
N ASN A 46 -17.00 -16.24 5.64
CA ASN A 46 -15.96 -17.23 5.32
C ASN A 46 -14.89 -16.71 4.33
N VAL A 47 -14.98 -15.44 3.94
CA VAL A 47 -14.01 -14.80 3.04
C VAL A 47 -13.34 -13.61 3.72
N ILE A 48 -12.11 -13.34 3.31
CA ILE A 48 -11.33 -12.18 3.70
C ILE A 48 -11.17 -11.32 2.45
N ASP A 49 -11.69 -10.09 2.51
CA ASP A 49 -11.44 -9.07 1.49
C ASP A 49 -10.12 -8.37 1.85
N PHE A 50 -9.18 -8.32 0.93
CA PHE A 50 -7.98 -7.49 1.02
C PHE A 50 -8.10 -6.32 0.04
N ALA A 51 -7.56 -5.17 0.43
CA ALA A 51 -7.35 -4.06 -0.49
C ALA A 51 -5.93 -3.53 -0.36
N THR A 52 -5.21 -3.48 -1.47
CA THR A 52 -3.91 -2.81 -1.60
C THR A 52 -4.13 -1.50 -2.34
N VAL A 53 -3.54 -0.42 -1.84
CA VAL A 53 -3.61 0.90 -2.46
C VAL A 53 -2.22 1.43 -2.79
N ILE A 54 -2.12 2.10 -3.92
CA ILE A 54 -0.98 2.94 -4.31
C ILE A 54 -1.49 4.37 -4.25
N VAL A 55 -1.06 5.14 -3.25
CA VAL A 55 -1.46 6.53 -3.08
C VAL A 55 -0.38 7.45 -3.61
N PHE A 56 -0.76 8.39 -4.46
CA PHE A 56 0.08 9.46 -4.98
C PHE A 56 -0.25 10.73 -4.24
N LEU A 57 0.66 11.15 -3.35
CA LEU A 57 0.53 12.40 -2.62
C LEU A 57 1.26 13.50 -3.38
N ARG A 58 0.52 14.54 -3.76
CA ARG A 58 1.09 15.76 -4.33
C ARG A 58 1.43 16.71 -3.20
N GLU A 59 2.65 17.24 -3.20
CA GLU A 59 3.05 18.19 -2.17
C GLU A 59 2.07 19.39 -2.11
N LYS A 60 1.38 19.54 -0.97
CA LYS A 60 0.40 20.61 -0.70
C LYS A 60 -0.82 20.67 -1.64
N ARG A 61 -1.07 19.62 -2.45
CA ARG A 61 -2.13 19.59 -3.47
C ARG A 61 -3.02 18.35 -3.41
N GLY A 62 -3.11 17.72 -2.23
CA GLY A 62 -3.89 16.51 -2.01
C GLY A 62 -3.26 15.30 -2.70
N GLY A 63 -4.07 14.33 -3.11
CA GLY A 63 -3.57 13.12 -3.76
C GLY A 63 -4.65 12.33 -4.46
N PHE A 64 -4.24 11.25 -5.11
CA PHE A 64 -5.12 10.27 -5.74
C PHE A 64 -4.59 8.86 -5.47
N MET A 65 -5.37 7.83 -5.76
CA MET A 65 -4.94 6.45 -5.51
C MET A 65 -5.45 5.46 -6.53
N PHE A 66 -4.67 4.39 -6.68
CA PHE A 66 -5.07 3.16 -7.35
C PHE A 66 -5.33 2.08 -6.33
N ILE A 67 -6.34 1.26 -6.58
CA ILE A 67 -6.87 0.28 -5.65
C ILE A 67 -6.89 -1.07 -6.34
N HIS A 68 -6.31 -2.07 -5.68
CA HIS A 68 -6.46 -3.47 -6.00
C HIS A 68 -7.24 -4.15 -4.87
N GLN A 69 -8.23 -4.96 -5.22
CA GLN A 69 -8.99 -5.76 -4.27
C GLN A 69 -8.89 -7.23 -4.66
N GLU A 70 -8.75 -8.09 -3.66
CA GLU A 70 -8.75 -9.53 -3.82
C GLU A 70 -9.52 -10.20 -2.67
N ARG A 71 -9.99 -11.42 -2.91
CA ARG A 71 -10.70 -12.22 -1.92
C ARG A 71 -9.96 -13.50 -1.65
N SER A 72 -9.87 -13.86 -0.38
CA SER A 72 -9.31 -15.14 0.06
C SER A 72 -10.34 -15.92 0.87
N SER A 73 -10.55 -17.19 0.53
CA SER A 73 -11.34 -18.14 1.35
C SER A 73 -10.47 -18.89 2.36
N ARG A 74 -9.16 -18.62 2.40
CA ARG A 74 -8.24 -19.22 3.37
C ARG A 74 -8.54 -18.65 4.75
N LYS A 75 -8.81 -19.53 5.71
CA LYS A 75 -8.90 -19.14 7.13
C LYS A 75 -7.52 -18.67 7.60
N MET A 76 -7.49 -17.46 8.16
CA MET A 76 -6.29 -16.84 8.69
C MET A 76 -6.60 -16.28 10.08
N SER A 77 -5.69 -16.49 11.02
CA SER A 77 -5.66 -15.76 12.28
C SER A 77 -5.40 -14.27 12.05
N ILE A 78 -5.63 -13.45 13.08
CA ILE A 78 -5.31 -12.01 13.03
C ILE A 78 -3.84 -11.79 12.67
N LYS A 79 -2.93 -12.57 13.25
CA LYS A 79 -1.49 -12.47 12.99
C LYS A 79 -1.15 -12.78 11.53
N GLU A 80 -1.73 -13.84 10.96
CA GLU A 80 -1.50 -14.22 9.55
C GLU A 80 -2.06 -13.17 8.58
N ARG A 81 -3.20 -12.54 8.91
CA ARG A 81 -3.76 -11.44 8.11
C ARG A 81 -2.85 -10.22 8.12
N MET A 82 -2.40 -9.78 9.29
CA MET A 82 -1.47 -8.66 9.42
C MET A 82 -0.16 -8.90 8.64
N LEU A 83 0.40 -10.12 8.71
CA LEU A 83 1.57 -10.49 7.92
C LEU A 83 1.27 -10.47 6.41
N SER A 84 0.09 -10.93 6.01
CA SER A 84 -0.34 -10.90 4.60
C SER A 84 -0.52 -9.47 4.08
N GLU A 85 -1.05 -8.55 4.90
CA GLU A 85 -1.17 -7.13 4.57
C GLU A 85 0.20 -6.49 4.35
N VAL A 86 1.15 -6.75 5.26
CA VAL A 86 2.52 -6.27 5.14
C VAL A 86 3.17 -6.84 3.87
N GLN A 87 3.09 -8.15 3.67
CA GLN A 87 3.67 -8.82 2.49
C GLN A 87 3.13 -8.24 1.18
N LYS A 88 1.82 -8.09 1.04
CA LYS A 88 1.18 -7.53 -0.16
C LYS A 88 1.61 -6.09 -0.43
N SER A 89 1.79 -5.30 0.62
CA SER A 89 2.28 -3.93 0.51
C SER A 89 3.73 -3.91 0.00
N ILE A 90 4.58 -4.81 0.49
CA ILE A 90 5.98 -4.93 0.04
C ILE A 90 6.05 -5.40 -1.40
N GLU A 91 5.31 -6.46 -1.77
CA GLU A 91 5.29 -6.99 -3.14
C GLU A 91 4.90 -5.89 -4.14
N CYS A 92 3.87 -5.11 -3.80
CA CYS A 92 3.47 -3.96 -4.60
C CYS A 92 4.58 -2.90 -4.65
N ALA A 93 5.12 -2.48 -3.51
CA ALA A 93 6.16 -1.46 -3.42
C ALA A 93 7.42 -1.84 -4.23
N TYR A 94 7.88 -3.09 -4.10
CA TYR A 94 9.03 -3.61 -4.82
C TYR A 94 8.83 -3.58 -6.34
N SER A 95 7.60 -3.87 -6.81
CA SER A 95 7.29 -3.80 -8.24
C SER A 95 7.35 -2.37 -8.81
N LEU A 96 7.28 -1.34 -7.97
CA LEU A 96 7.30 0.07 -8.37
C LEU A 96 8.71 0.69 -8.31
N CYS A 97 9.68 0.06 -7.63
CA CYS A 97 11.00 0.64 -7.37
C CYS A 97 11.67 1.20 -8.62
N ASP A 98 11.84 0.39 -9.66
CA ASP A 98 12.57 0.80 -10.88
C ASP A 98 11.95 2.07 -11.53
N ILE A 99 10.62 2.18 -11.51
CA ILE A 99 9.91 3.32 -12.10
C ILE A 99 10.03 4.55 -11.18
N LEU A 100 9.89 4.37 -9.87
CA LEU A 100 9.98 5.48 -8.93
C LEU A 100 11.40 6.05 -8.86
N ASP A 101 12.42 5.18 -8.87
CA ASP A 101 13.83 5.57 -8.91
C ASP A 101 14.17 6.31 -10.21
N LEU A 102 13.65 5.84 -11.36
CA LEU A 102 13.83 6.51 -12.65
C LEU A 102 13.29 7.96 -12.65
N HIS A 103 12.23 8.21 -11.89
CA HIS A 103 11.56 9.51 -11.83
C HIS A 103 11.89 10.33 -10.56
N ASP A 104 12.81 9.86 -9.70
CA ASP A 104 13.16 10.50 -8.42
C ASP A 104 11.92 10.74 -7.52
N VAL A 105 11.06 9.72 -7.38
CA VAL A 105 9.84 9.76 -6.58
C VAL A 105 10.00 8.92 -5.31
N ASP A 106 9.85 9.56 -4.15
CA ASP A 106 9.90 8.87 -2.85
C ASP A 106 8.82 7.78 -2.72
N LEU A 107 9.20 6.67 -2.09
CA LEU A 107 8.32 5.55 -1.77
C LEU A 107 8.25 5.29 -0.25
N GLU A 108 7.03 5.24 0.29
CA GLU A 108 6.75 4.85 1.67
C GLU A 108 5.85 3.61 1.72
N VAL A 109 6.19 2.65 2.57
CA VAL A 109 5.33 1.49 2.87
C VAL A 109 4.61 1.77 4.18
N HIS A 110 3.29 1.84 4.12
CA HIS A 110 2.40 2.13 5.23
C HIS A 110 1.77 0.83 5.69
N ALA A 111 1.99 0.46 6.94
CA ALA A 111 1.37 -0.70 7.51
C ALA A 111 0.57 -0.34 8.75
N ASP A 112 -0.63 -0.93 8.86
CA ASP A 112 -1.51 -0.72 10.01
C ASP A 112 -1.03 -1.54 11.21
N ILE A 113 0.03 -1.05 11.83
CA ILE A 113 0.64 -1.65 13.02
C ILE A 113 0.61 -0.62 14.14
N ASN A 114 0.20 -1.09 15.32
CA ASN A 114 0.42 -0.37 16.56
C ASN A 114 1.84 -0.69 17.06
N THR A 115 2.70 0.32 17.14
CA THR A 115 4.12 0.19 17.55
C THR A 115 4.29 -0.01 19.05
N ASN A 116 3.20 -0.06 19.82
CA ASN A 116 3.27 -0.28 21.26
C ASN A 116 3.79 -1.71 21.58
N PRO A 117 4.91 -1.85 22.32
CA PRO A 117 5.54 -3.13 22.59
C PRO A 117 4.67 -4.16 23.33
N MET A 118 3.55 -3.71 23.93
CA MET A 118 2.59 -4.54 24.67
C MET A 118 1.70 -5.42 23.77
N PHE A 119 1.69 -5.24 22.44
CA PHE A 119 0.82 -6.01 21.54
C PHE A 119 1.49 -7.29 21.01
N LYS A 120 0.79 -8.43 21.09
CA LYS A 120 1.26 -9.78 20.69
C LYS A 120 1.65 -9.93 19.21
N SER A 121 1.36 -8.93 18.37
CA SER A 121 1.79 -8.85 16.97
C SER A 121 3.30 -8.67 16.81
N ASN A 122 4.02 -8.33 17.88
CA ASN A 122 5.36 -7.74 17.83
C ASN A 122 6.43 -8.55 17.09
N GLN A 123 6.59 -9.86 17.34
CA GLN A 123 7.85 -10.54 16.99
C GLN A 123 8.02 -10.88 15.49
N ALA A 124 7.07 -11.60 14.88
CA ALA A 124 7.11 -11.92 13.44
C ALA A 124 7.00 -10.66 12.56
N LEU A 125 6.38 -9.63 13.12
CA LEU A 125 6.18 -8.36 12.48
C LEU A 125 7.42 -7.46 12.62
N HIS A 126 8.16 -7.55 13.73
CA HIS A 126 9.51 -6.97 13.86
C HIS A 126 10.48 -7.56 12.86
N GLU A 127 10.42 -8.87 12.63
CA GLU A 127 11.25 -9.54 11.61
C GLU A 127 10.90 -9.04 10.21
N ALA A 128 9.61 -8.95 9.88
CA ALA A 128 9.16 -8.37 8.61
C ALA A 128 9.61 -6.90 8.47
N MET A 129 9.42 -6.07 9.50
CA MET A 129 9.89 -4.67 9.50
C MET A 129 11.41 -4.57 9.38
N GLY A 130 12.17 -5.45 10.04
CA GLY A 130 13.63 -5.48 9.97
C GLY A 130 14.14 -5.81 8.56
N TYR A 131 13.47 -6.72 7.87
CA TYR A 131 13.76 -7.05 6.47
C TYR A 131 13.41 -5.91 5.50
N ILE A 132 12.35 -5.16 5.78
CA ILE A 132 11.95 -4.01 4.95
C ILE A 132 12.94 -2.85 5.12
N LEU A 133 13.38 -2.58 6.36
CA LEU A 133 14.37 -1.55 6.64
C LEU A 133 15.72 -1.87 5.99
N SER A 134 16.11 -3.15 5.94
CA SER A 134 17.36 -3.55 5.26
C SER A 134 17.30 -3.42 3.73
N MET A 135 16.11 -3.33 3.14
CA MET A 135 15.90 -3.04 1.71
C MET A 135 15.92 -1.55 1.38
N GLY A 136 16.02 -0.68 2.38
CA GLY A 136 16.06 0.78 2.17
C GLY A 136 14.69 1.45 2.03
N PHE A 137 13.59 0.72 2.22
CA PHE A 137 12.26 1.32 2.19
C PHE A 137 11.98 2.17 3.42
N VAL A 138 11.32 3.31 3.22
CA VAL A 138 10.80 4.12 4.33
C VAL A 138 9.49 3.50 4.81
N PHE A 139 9.51 2.97 6.04
CA PHE A 139 8.33 2.37 6.65
C PHE A 139 7.61 3.34 7.58
N LYS A 140 6.27 3.39 7.48
CA LYS A 140 5.41 4.18 8.36
C LYS A 140 4.40 3.27 9.05
N ALA A 141 4.28 3.44 10.36
CA ALA A 141 3.25 2.84 11.20
C ALA A 141 2.21 3.91 11.59
N LYS A 142 1.17 3.55 12.35
CA LYS A 142 0.22 4.55 12.86
C LYS A 142 0.92 5.55 13.80
N PRO A 143 0.55 6.85 13.77
CA PRO A 143 -0.53 7.46 12.98
C PRO A 143 -0.18 7.85 11.53
N GLU A 144 1.07 7.74 11.09
CA GLU A 144 1.53 8.19 9.78
C GLU A 144 1.13 7.24 8.63
N ALA A 145 0.78 6.00 8.93
CA ALA A 145 0.41 4.94 7.99
C ALA A 145 -0.98 5.09 7.35
N PHE A 146 -1.33 6.25 6.78
CA PHE A 146 -2.69 6.52 6.26
C PHE A 146 -3.09 5.66 5.05
N ALA A 147 -2.14 5.20 4.21
CA ALA A 147 -2.47 4.40 3.03
C ALA A 147 -3.08 3.05 3.42
N SER A 148 -2.56 2.37 4.45
CA SER A 148 -3.22 1.17 5.00
C SER A 148 -4.42 1.54 5.88
N SER A 149 -4.20 2.37 6.90
CA SER A 149 -5.16 2.57 7.99
C SER A 149 -6.41 3.39 7.63
N ALA A 150 -6.37 4.15 6.53
CA ALA A 150 -7.51 4.94 6.06
C ALA A 150 -7.91 4.60 4.62
N CYS A 151 -6.97 4.63 3.68
CA CYS A 151 -7.28 4.43 2.25
C CYS A 151 -7.68 2.99 1.95
N ALA A 152 -6.86 2.00 2.31
CA ALA A 152 -7.17 0.58 2.09
C ALA A 152 -8.36 0.11 2.95
N ASN A 153 -8.39 0.50 4.23
CA ASN A 153 -9.51 0.19 5.13
C ASN A 153 -10.86 0.63 4.55
N LYS A 154 -10.94 1.85 3.97
CA LYS A 154 -12.17 2.32 3.31
C LYS A 154 -12.64 1.44 2.15
N MET A 155 -11.74 0.68 1.53
CA MET A 155 -12.07 -0.20 0.38
C MET A 155 -12.53 -1.59 0.82
N VAL A 156 -12.30 -1.98 2.08
CA VAL A 156 -12.71 -3.29 2.60
C VAL A 156 -13.87 -3.22 3.60
N GLN A 157 -14.19 -2.03 4.12
CA GLN A 157 -15.37 -1.80 4.97
C GLN A 157 -16.70 -2.08 4.25
#